data_AF-A0A7V6CE43-F1
#
_entry.id   AF-A0A7V6CE43-F1
#
_cell.length_a   1.000
_cell.length_b   1.000
_cell.length_c   1.000
_cell.angle_alpha   90.00
_cell.angle_beta   90.00
_cell.angle_gamma   90.00
#
_symmetry.space_group_name_H-M   'P 1'
#
loop_
_entity.id
_entity.type
_entity.pdbx_description
1 polymer ?
#
loop_
_entity_poly.entity_id
_entity_poly.type
_entity_poly.pdbx_seq_one_letter_code
_entity_poly.pdbx_strand_id
1 'polypeptide(L)' 'MRSSFFLIKLDPQKIAYLKFIFEGYDHLVILSVLDSKKGLVKIHFFESESSLIKEILEDLKEILPLELINIS' A
#
# COMPACT_ATOMS: atom_id res chain seq x y z
N MET A 1 -8.99 0.50 -19.00
CA MET A 1 -8.57 0.07 -17.65
C MET A 1 -8.86 1.18 -16.67
N ARG A 2 -9.55 0.89 -15.56
CA ARG A 2 -9.72 1.84 -14.45
C ARG A 2 -8.62 1.58 -13.44
N SER A 3 -7.94 2.64 -13.00
CA SER A 3 -6.99 2.58 -11.90
C SER A 3 -7.72 2.82 -10.59
N SER A 4 -7.37 2.07 -9.56
CA SER A 4 -7.81 2.29 -8.20
C SER A 4 -6.62 2.66 -7.31
N PHE A 5 -6.92 3.15 -6.10
CA PHE A 5 -5.88 3.45 -5.13
C PHE A 5 -6.35 3.22 -3.70
N PHE A 6 -5.39 2.97 -2.80
CA PHE A 6 -5.60 3.02 -1.36
C PHE A 6 -4.65 4.02 -0.72
N LEU A 7 -5.13 4.69 0.33
CA LEU A 7 -4.27 5.42 1.25
C LEU A 7 -3.93 4.51 2.42
N ILE A 8 -2.65 4.49 2.76
CA ILE A 8 -2.12 3.65 3.84
C ILE A 8 -1.35 4.54 4.79
N LYS A 9 -1.59 4.32 6.09
CA LYS A 9 -0.75 4.84 7.15
C LYS A 9 0.03 3.71 7.79
N LEU A 10 1.33 3.92 7.99
CA LEU A 10 2.23 2.99 8.64
C LEU A 10 3.34 3.74 9.38
N ASP A 11 4.22 3.04 10.10
CA ASP A 11 5.42 3.66 10.66
C ASP A 11 6.29 4.26 9.53
N PRO A 12 6.65 5.56 9.59
CA PRO A 12 7.60 6.22 8.69
C PRO A 12 8.85 5.39 8.35
N GLN A 13 9.42 4.71 9.34
CA GLN A 13 10.66 3.92 9.19
C GLN A 13 10.44 2.65 8.37
N LYS A 14 9.18 2.23 8.20
CA LYS A 14 8.79 1.02 7.49
C LYS A 14 8.27 1.28 6.07
N ILE A 15 8.20 2.53 5.61
CA ILE A 15 7.80 2.87 4.24
C ILE A 15 8.67 2.13 3.21
N ALA A 16 9.99 2.11 3.41
CA ALA A 16 10.91 1.42 2.51
C ALA A 16 10.69 -0.10 2.51
N TYR A 17 10.33 -0.67 3.65
CA TYR A 17 10.02 -2.09 3.78
C TYR A 17 8.75 -2.46 3.00
N LEU A 18 7.68 -1.67 3.15
CA LEU A 18 6.44 -1.86 2.39
C LEU A 18 6.69 -1.73 0.87
N LYS A 19 7.47 -0.72 0.46
CA LYS A 19 7.85 -0.52 -0.95
C LYS A 19 8.59 -1.73 -1.50
N PHE A 20 9.54 -2.27 -0.75
CA PHE A 20 10.32 -3.44 -1.15
C PHE A 20 9.44 -4.69 -1.35
N ILE A 21 8.49 -4.95 -0.44
CA ILE A 21 7.55 -6.07 -0.59
C ILE A 21 6.79 -5.94 -1.91
N PHE A 22 6.22 -4.77 -2.18
CA PHE A 22 5.44 -4.54 -3.39
C PHE A 22 6.25 -4.60 -4.69
N GLU A 23 7.53 -4.20 -4.66
CA GLU A 23 8.45 -4.37 -5.79
C GLU A 23 8.68 -5.85 -6.13
N GLY A 24 8.53 -6.76 -5.17
CA GLY A 24 8.62 -8.21 -5.38
C GLY A 24 7.44 -8.82 -6.15
N TYR A 25 6.29 -8.13 -6.23
CA TYR A 25 5.09 -8.59 -6.93
C TYR A 25 5.03 -8.13 -8.40
N ASP A 26 6.16 -7.71 -8.97
CA ASP A 26 6.32 -7.31 -10.39
C ASP A 26 5.20 -6.40 -10.93
N HIS A 27 5.35 -5.09 -10.67
CA HIS A 27 4.44 -4.04 -11.15
C HIS A 27 2.98 -4.09 -10.64
N LEU A 28 2.67 -4.94 -9.66
CA LEU A 28 1.34 -5.05 -9.07
C LEU A 28 0.81 -3.71 -8.50
N VAL A 29 1.69 -2.92 -7.88
CA VAL A 29 1.34 -1.58 -7.39
C VAL A 29 2.43 -0.56 -7.67
N ILE A 30 2.01 0.71 -7.77
CA ILE A 30 2.89 1.87 -7.69
C ILE A 30 2.68 2.54 -6.34
N LEU A 31 3.72 2.57 -5.50
CA LEU A 31 3.69 3.25 -4.20
C LEU A 31 4.25 4.68 -4.32
N SER A 32 3.44 5.64 -3.90
CA SER A 32 3.78 7.06 -3.79
C SER A 32 3.77 7.50 -2.33
N VAL A 33 4.86 8.12 -1.87
CA VAL A 33 4.92 8.68 -0.51
C VAL A 33 4.26 10.05 -0.50
N LEU A 34 3.20 10.22 0.31
CA LEU A 34 2.50 11.50 0.44
C LEU A 34 3.10 12.37 1.56
N ASP A 35 3.43 11.75 2.69
CA ASP A 35 4.12 12.40 3.81
C ASP A 35 5.00 11.37 4.51
N SER A 36 6.31 11.46 4.29
CA SER A 36 7.28 10.52 4.85
C SER A 36 7.38 10.62 6.38
N LYS A 37 7.17 11.81 6.96
CA LYS A 37 7.26 12.01 8.42
C LYS A 37 6.05 11.46 9.15
N LYS A 38 4.87 11.48 8.51
CA LYS A 38 3.63 10.95 9.07
C LYS A 38 3.34 9.50 8.69
N GLY A 39 4.17 8.91 7.83
CA GLY A 39 3.97 7.54 7.40
C GLY A 39 2.80 7.39 6.44
N LEU A 40 2.48 8.43 5.67
CA LEU A 40 1.35 8.43 4.74
C LEU A 40 1.82 8.09 3.33
N VAL A 41 1.27 7.01 2.79
CA VAL A 41 1.56 6.54 1.43
C VAL A 41 0.27 6.29 0.67
N LYS A 42 0.37 6.33 -0.64
CA LYS A 42 -0.70 6.01 -1.59
C LYS A 42 -0.21 4.90 -2.49
N ILE A 43 -0.98 3.83 -2.60
CA ILE A 43 -0.71 2.77 -3.58
C ILE A 43 -1.72 2.86 -4.71
N HIS A 44 -1.24 2.75 -5.94
CA HIS A 44 -2.03 2.70 -7.16
C HIS A 44 -1.95 1.32 -7.78
N PHE A 45 -3.07 0.81 -8.28
CA PHE A 45 -3.16 -0.52 -8.88
C PHE A 45 -4.31 -0.57 -9.89
N PHE A 46 -4.38 -1.67 -10.66
CA PHE A 46 -5.50 -1.89 -11.57
C PHE A 46 -6.73 -2.38 -10.78
N GLU A 47 -7.92 -1.87 -11.11
CA GLU A 47 -9.16 -2.26 -10.43
C GLU A 47 -9.37 -3.79 -10.35
N SER A 48 -8.92 -4.52 -11.38
CA SER A 48 -8.97 -5.99 -11.42
C SER A 48 -8.22 -6.67 -10.27
N GLU A 49 -7.18 -6.02 -9.76
CA GLU A 49 -6.31 -6.55 -8.70
C GLU A 49 -6.78 -6.16 -7.29
N SER A 50 -7.87 -5.40 -7.17
CA SER A 50 -8.34 -4.86 -5.87
C SER A 50 -8.48 -5.91 -4.78
N SER A 51 -8.98 -7.10 -5.12
CA SER A 51 -9.11 -8.23 -4.19
C SER A 51 -7.74 -8.75 -3.72
N LEU A 52 -6.80 -8.94 -4.66
CA LEU A 52 -5.45 -9.41 -4.36
C LEU A 52 -4.69 -8.38 -3.51
N ILE A 53 -4.82 -7.08 -3.79
CA ILE A 53 -4.20 -6.02 -2.99
C ILE A 53 -4.73 -6.05 -1.55
N LYS A 54 -6.05 -6.25 -1.37
CA LYS A 54 -6.64 -6.33 -0.03
C LYS A 54 -6.13 -7.54 0.74
N GLU A 55 -6.00 -8.69 0.09
CA GLU A 55 -5.46 -9.92 0.68
C GLU A 55 -4.01 -9.71 1.13
N ILE A 56 -3.14 -9.20 0.24
CA ILE A 56 -1.75 -8.89 0.58
C ILE A 56 -1.67 -7.90 1.75
N LEU A 57 -2.47 -6.84 1.75
CA LEU A 57 -2.47 -5.86 2.83
C LEU A 57 -2.95 -6.44 4.17
N GLU A 58 -3.90 -7.39 4.14
CA GLU A 58 -4.38 -8.05 5.34
C GLU A 58 -3.29 -8.97 5.92
N ASP A 59 -2.65 -9.78 5.08
CA ASP A 59 -1.53 -10.64 5.48
C ASP A 59 -0.36 -9.81 6.05
N LEU A 60 -0.07 -8.66 5.42
CA LEU A 60 0.98 -7.77 5.88
C LEU A 60 0.72 -7.15 7.24
N LYS A 61 -0.53 -7.03 7.70
CA LYS A 61 -0.82 -6.47 9.04
C LYS A 61 -0.22 -7.31 10.16
N GLU A 62 -0.02 -8.60 9.95
CA GLU A 62 0.58 -9.48 10.96
C GLU A 62 2.05 -9.13 11.25
N ILE A 63 2.77 -8.62 10.25
CA ILE A 63 4.20 -8.32 10.33
C ILE A 63 4.52 -6.82 10.29
N LEU A 64 3.60 -6.01 9.77
CA LEU A 64 3.73 -4.58 9.58
C LEU A 64 2.41 -3.89 9.99
N PRO A 65 2.37 -3.21 11.15
CA PRO A 65 1.22 -2.42 11.54
C PRO A 65 0.94 -1.34 10.49
N LEU A 66 -0.17 -1.50 9.76
CA LEU A 66 -0.64 -0.57 8.75
C LEU A 66 -2.16 -0.40 8.81
N GLU A 67 -2.62 0.79 8.44
CA GLU A 67 -4.04 1.17 8.46
C GLU A 67 -4.45 1.70 7.09
N LEU A 68 -5.57 1.20 6.57
CA LEU A 68 -6.21 1.76 5.39
C LEU A 68 -7.00 3.01 5.78
N ILE A 69 -6.69 4.14 5.15
CA ILE A 69 -7.45 5.37 5.31
C ILE A 69 -8.54 5.37 4.23
N ASN A 70 -9.78 5.14 4.65
CA ASN A 70 -10.92 5.35 3.76
C ASN A 70 -11.09 6.85 3.52
N ILE A 71 -10.95 7.27 2.26
CA ILE A 71 -11.42 8.59 1.83
C ILE A 71 -12.88 8.40 1.45
N SER A 72 -13.78 8.84 2.33
CA SER A 72 -15.21 8.95 2.06
C SER A 72 -15.49 9.97 0.95
#